data_AF-A0A2D4JEC8-F1
#
_entry.id   AF-A0A2D4JEC8-F1
#
_cell.length_a   1.000
_cell.length_b   1.000
_cell.length_c   1.000
_cell.angle_alpha   90.00
_cell.angle_beta   90.00
_cell.angle_gamma   90.00
#
_symmetry.space_group_name_H-M   'P 1'
#
loop_
_entity.id
_entity.type
_entity.pdbx_description
1 polymer ?
#
loop_
_entity_poly.entity_id
_entity_poly.type
_entity_poly.pdbx_seq_one_letter_code
_entity_poly.pdbx_strand_id
1 'polypeptide(L)'
;IELFNSSSYGNGSWKRGDKYDLEAKQAYSSLQTVTLLRTLKPEFEKFSMEVKSSVQKQGIHHDDYVNMFVEGFHDALVLYVLALREVLKNGFTKKDGDKIVHQSWNRTYEGIAGPVSIDASGERFGDFSVVAMTDPETGAQQVIGNYYGKQGRLEIIP
;
A
#
# COMPACT_ATOMS: atom_id res chain seq x y z
N ILE A 1 4.47 12.87 4.98
CA ILE A 1 3.94 11.75 4.16
C ILE A 1 4.90 10.59 4.35
N GLU A 2 4.42 9.49 4.88
CA GLU A 2 5.18 8.26 5.15
C GLU A 2 4.59 7.14 4.29
N LEU A 3 5.06 7.07 3.04
CA LEU A 3 4.61 6.06 2.08
C LEU A 3 5.24 4.68 2.34
N PHE A 4 6.29 4.66 3.16
CA PHE A 4 7.06 3.48 3.48
C PHE A 4 6.93 3.26 4.97
N ASN A 5 5.98 2.43 5.39
CA ASN A 5 6.01 1.87 6.74
C ASN A 5 7.18 0.89 6.78
N SER A 6 8.36 1.39 7.14
CA SER A 6 9.64 0.69 7.03
C SER A 6 10.56 1.14 8.15
N SER A 7 11.12 0.21 8.92
CA SER A 7 12.11 0.47 9.96
C SER A 7 13.33 1.26 9.45
N SER A 8 13.63 1.18 8.15
CA SER A 8 14.71 1.92 7.49
C SER A 8 14.39 3.40 7.22
N TYR A 9 13.11 3.76 7.06
CA TYR A 9 12.69 5.14 6.72
C TYR A 9 11.83 5.80 7.80
N GLY A 10 11.40 5.03 8.80
CA GLY A 10 10.39 5.41 9.79
C GLY A 10 9.18 4.48 9.70
N ASN A 11 8.62 4.16 10.87
CA ASN A 11 7.36 3.43 11.00
C ASN A 11 6.25 4.30 11.61
N GLY A 12 6.40 5.63 11.53
CA GLY A 12 5.46 6.60 12.11
C GLY A 12 5.37 6.61 13.63
N SER A 13 6.14 5.76 14.33
CA SER A 13 6.13 5.65 15.79
C SER A 13 6.98 6.75 16.42
N TRP A 14 6.44 7.35 17.48
CA TRP A 14 7.16 8.24 18.40
C TRP A 14 8.12 7.48 19.33
N LYS A 15 7.89 6.18 19.54
CA LYS A 15 8.61 5.39 20.53
C LYS A 15 9.89 4.77 19.94
N ARG A 16 11.04 5.09 20.53
CA ARG A 16 12.35 4.55 20.18
C ARG A 16 13.04 3.84 21.34
N GLY A 17 12.52 3.96 22.57
CA GLY A 17 13.13 3.39 23.77
C GLY A 17 14.29 4.22 24.29
N ASP A 18 14.34 5.51 23.93
CA ASP A 18 15.37 6.44 24.38
C ASP A 18 14.82 7.46 25.38
N LYS A 19 15.69 8.36 25.85
CA LYS A 19 15.35 9.38 26.85
C LYS A 19 14.37 10.46 26.36
N TYR A 20 14.11 10.53 25.05
CA TYR A 20 13.25 11.53 24.42
C TYR A 20 11.85 11.00 24.13
N ASP A 21 11.56 9.72 24.39
CA ASP A 21 10.24 9.10 24.11
C ASP A 21 9.05 9.92 24.66
N LEU A 22 9.18 10.51 25.85
CA LEU A 22 8.11 11.34 26.46
C LEU A 22 7.91 12.67 25.71
N GLU A 23 9.01 13.33 25.33
CA GLU A 23 8.98 14.57 24.56
C GLU A 23 8.47 14.30 23.14
N ALA A 24 8.92 13.22 22.51
CA ALA A 24 8.46 12.76 21.20
C ALA A 24 6.96 12.45 21.22
N LYS A 25 6.44 11.76 22.25
CA LYS A 25 5.00 11.50 22.39
C LYS A 25 4.20 12.80 22.40
N GLN A 26 4.64 13.81 23.15
CA GLN A 26 3.98 15.11 23.20
C GLN A 26 4.03 15.83 21.85
N ALA A 27 5.19 15.83 21.16
CA ALA A 27 5.31 16.41 19.83
C ALA A 27 4.41 15.73 18.78
N TYR A 28 4.32 14.40 18.85
CA TYR A 28 3.51 13.61 17.91
C TYR A 28 2.00 13.79 18.08
N SER A 29 1.54 14.38 19.19
CA SER A 29 0.13 14.79 19.35
C SER A 29 -0.33 15.78 18.28
N SER A 30 0.60 16.55 17.70
CA SER A 30 0.33 17.50 16.62
C SER A 30 0.72 16.97 15.24
N LEU A 31 1.27 15.75 15.16
CA LEU A 31 1.70 15.15 13.91
C LEU A 31 0.55 14.36 13.26
N GLN A 32 0.34 14.59 11.96
CA GLN A 32 -0.51 13.75 11.12
C GLN A 32 0.32 13.11 10.03
N THR A 33 0.26 11.78 9.96
CA THR A 33 1.01 10.97 9.00
C THR A 33 0.09 10.51 7.89
N VAL A 34 0.39 10.94 6.65
CA VAL A 34 -0.25 10.41 5.45
C VAL A 34 0.47 9.14 5.01
N THR A 35 -0.25 8.03 4.93
CA THR A 35 0.22 6.71 4.48
C THR A 35 -0.66 6.16 3.35
N LEU A 36 -0.26 5.07 2.70
CA LEU A 36 -1.11 4.38 1.74
C LEU A 36 -2.28 3.68 2.43
N LEU A 37 -3.45 3.76 1.83
CA LEU A 37 -4.60 2.98 2.28
C LEU A 37 -4.32 1.50 2.03
N ARG A 38 -4.11 0.74 3.11
CA ARG A 38 -3.96 -0.72 3.06
C ARG A 38 -5.20 -1.37 3.67
N THR A 39 -5.76 -2.36 2.98
CA THR A 39 -6.83 -3.16 3.58
C THR A 39 -6.24 -4.29 4.41
N LEU A 40 -6.80 -4.53 5.61
CA LEU A 40 -6.42 -5.63 6.50
C LEU A 40 -7.10 -6.93 6.07
N LYS A 41 -6.81 -7.36 4.84
CA LYS A 41 -7.37 -8.58 4.27
C LYS A 41 -6.56 -9.81 4.74
N PRO A 42 -7.20 -10.94 5.08
CA PRO A 42 -6.48 -12.17 5.41
C PRO A 42 -5.51 -12.62 4.31
N GLU A 43 -5.86 -12.37 3.05
CA GLU A 43 -5.01 -12.66 1.89
C GLU A 43 -3.70 -11.86 1.92
N PHE A 44 -3.76 -10.59 2.35
CA PHE A 44 -2.58 -9.74 2.49
C PHE A 44 -1.65 -10.22 3.60
N GLU A 45 -2.21 -10.67 4.73
CA GLU A 45 -1.42 -11.25 5.83
C GLU A 45 -0.70 -12.51 5.38
N LYS A 46 -1.40 -13.41 4.68
CA LYS A 46 -0.81 -14.62 4.12
C LYS A 46 0.32 -14.29 3.13
N PHE A 47 0.07 -13.38 2.19
CA PHE A 47 1.09 -12.90 1.26
C PHE A 47 2.31 -12.34 2.01
N SER A 48 2.09 -11.53 3.03
CA SER A 48 3.18 -10.94 3.83
C SER A 48 4.02 -11.98 4.55
N MET A 49 3.39 -13.03 5.08
CA MET A 49 4.11 -14.16 5.69
C MET A 49 4.92 -14.96 4.67
N GLU A 50 4.38 -15.20 3.47
CA GLU A 50 5.07 -15.93 2.40
C GLU A 50 6.27 -15.16 1.83
N VAL A 51 6.13 -13.85 1.64
CA VAL A 51 7.24 -12.97 1.23
C VAL A 51 8.32 -12.98 2.31
N LYS A 52 7.95 -12.77 3.58
CA LYS A 52 8.89 -12.82 4.70
C LYS A 52 9.64 -14.15 4.76
N SER A 53 8.94 -15.28 4.67
CA SER A 53 9.57 -16.61 4.68
C SER A 53 10.54 -16.79 3.52
N SER A 54 10.18 -16.34 2.32
CA SER A 54 11.02 -16.45 1.13
C SER A 54 12.29 -15.63 1.23
N VAL A 55 12.19 -14.38 1.70
CA VAL A 55 13.34 -13.47 1.88
C VAL A 55 14.27 -13.96 2.98
N GLN A 56 13.73 -14.47 4.10
CA GLN A 56 14.52 -15.04 5.18
C GLN A 56 15.30 -16.29 4.76
N LYS A 57 14.72 -17.14 3.90
CA LYS A 57 15.44 -18.30 3.32
C LYS A 57 16.63 -17.90 2.45
N GLN A 58 16.66 -16.67 1.93
CA GLN A 58 17.79 -16.10 1.20
C GLN A 58 18.84 -15.47 2.13
N GLY A 59 18.68 -15.57 3.45
CA GLY A 59 19.61 -15.00 4.44
C GLY A 59 19.43 -13.50 4.69
N ILE A 60 18.35 -12.90 4.19
CA ILE A 60 18.04 -11.48 4.39
C ILE A 60 17.10 -11.38 5.59
N HIS A 61 17.60 -10.80 6.68
CA HIS A 61 16.84 -10.56 7.90
C HIS A 61 16.60 -9.05 8.05
N HIS A 62 15.39 -8.61 7.75
CA HIS A 62 14.91 -7.24 8.01
C HIS A 62 13.60 -7.30 8.81
N ASP A 63 13.09 -6.18 9.30
CA ASP A 63 11.81 -6.18 10.04
C ASP A 63 10.61 -5.98 9.10
N ASP A 64 10.77 -5.21 8.03
CA ASP A 64 9.70 -4.89 7.07
C ASP A 64 9.94 -5.50 5.69
N TYR A 65 9.18 -6.56 5.40
CA TYR A 65 9.32 -7.34 4.16
C TYR A 65 8.32 -6.94 3.07
N VAL A 66 7.24 -6.21 3.42
CA VAL A 66 6.20 -5.80 2.47
C VAL A 66 5.99 -4.28 2.52
N ASN A 67 6.43 -3.64 1.45
CA ASN A 67 6.18 -2.23 1.17
C ASN A 67 5.33 -2.08 -0.10
N MET A 68 5.05 -0.85 -0.50
CA MET A 68 4.23 -0.55 -1.68
C MET A 68 4.79 -1.13 -2.99
N PHE A 69 6.10 -1.33 -3.09
CA PHE A 69 6.71 -1.89 -4.30
C PHE A 69 6.49 -3.38 -4.38
N VAL A 70 6.62 -4.10 -3.26
CA VAL A 70 6.38 -5.54 -3.18
C VAL A 70 4.91 -5.84 -3.50
N GLU A 71 3.98 -5.09 -2.92
CA GLU A 71 2.56 -5.12 -3.27
C GLU A 71 2.33 -4.78 -4.74
N GLY A 72 2.89 -3.65 -5.21
CA GLY A 72 2.69 -3.16 -6.57
C GLY A 72 3.17 -4.12 -7.65
N PHE A 73 4.31 -4.81 -7.45
CA PHE A 73 4.81 -5.80 -8.41
C PHE A 73 4.01 -7.09 -8.41
N HIS A 74 3.48 -7.51 -7.25
CA HIS A 74 2.50 -8.60 -7.21
C HIS A 74 1.28 -8.25 -8.07
N ASP A 75 0.71 -7.07 -7.81
CA ASP A 75 -0.52 -6.63 -8.49
C ASP A 75 -0.29 -6.31 -9.97
N ALA A 76 0.94 -5.94 -10.37
CA ALA A 76 1.30 -5.76 -11.78
C ALA A 76 1.23 -7.07 -12.58
N LEU A 77 1.59 -8.21 -11.99
CA LEU A 77 1.45 -9.51 -12.64
C LEU A 77 -0.01 -9.92 -12.78
N VAL A 78 -0.84 -9.65 -11.77
CA VAL A 78 -2.30 -9.87 -11.83
C VAL A 78 -2.89 -9.04 -12.98
N LEU A 79 -2.56 -7.75 -13.03
CA LEU A 79 -3.00 -6.84 -14.09
C LEU A 79 -2.57 -7.33 -15.49
N TYR A 80 -1.31 -7.73 -15.64
CA TYR A 80 -0.78 -8.26 -16.89
C TYR A 80 -1.55 -9.51 -17.35
N VAL A 81 -1.83 -10.45 -16.45
CA VAL A 81 -2.57 -11.68 -16.79
C VAL A 81 -4.01 -11.36 -17.21
N LEU A 82 -4.68 -10.43 -16.52
CA LEU A 82 -6.02 -9.98 -16.88
C LEU A 82 -6.05 -9.35 -18.28
N ALA A 83 -5.11 -8.44 -18.55
CA ALA A 83 -4.97 -7.79 -19.85
C ALA A 83 -4.64 -8.80 -20.96
N LEU A 84 -3.67 -9.69 -20.72
CA LEU A 84 -3.28 -10.72 -21.68
C LEU A 84 -4.43 -11.67 -22.01
N ARG A 85 -5.24 -12.06 -21.03
CA ARG A 85 -6.41 -12.93 -21.25
C ARG A 85 -7.41 -12.30 -22.21
N GLU A 86 -7.68 -11.00 -22.06
CA GLU A 86 -8.58 -10.24 -22.92
C GLU A 86 -8.00 -10.08 -24.34
N VAL A 87 -6.69 -9.78 -24.44
CA VAL A 87 -5.96 -9.70 -25.71
C VAL A 87 -6.02 -11.03 -26.48
N LEU A 88 -5.76 -12.17 -25.81
CA LEU A 88 -5.83 -13.50 -26.42
C LEU A 88 -7.26 -13.85 -26.88
N LYS A 89 -8.29 -13.49 -26.10
CA LYS A 89 -9.69 -13.71 -26.46
C LYS A 89 -10.08 -12.97 -27.75
N ASN A 90 -9.42 -11.85 -28.03
CA ASN A 90 -9.65 -11.04 -29.23
C ASN A 90 -8.78 -11.46 -30.42
N GLY A 91 -8.10 -12.61 -30.36
CA GLY A 91 -7.32 -13.17 -31.47
C GLY A 91 -5.90 -12.61 -31.60
N PHE A 92 -5.46 -11.79 -30.65
CA PHE A 92 -4.09 -11.29 -30.58
C PHE A 92 -3.19 -12.25 -29.78
N THR A 93 -1.91 -11.92 -29.68
CA THR A 93 -0.90 -12.74 -29.03
C THR A 93 -0.20 -11.99 -27.91
N LYS A 94 0.58 -12.70 -27.10
CA LYS A 94 1.46 -12.07 -26.09
C LYS A 94 2.53 -11.12 -26.66
N LYS A 95 2.71 -11.11 -27.98
CA LYS A 95 3.64 -10.20 -28.68
C LYS A 95 3.02 -8.84 -29.00
N ASP A 96 1.70 -8.72 -28.91
CA ASP A 96 0.95 -7.48 -29.13
C ASP A 96 1.00 -6.59 -27.87
N GLY A 97 2.21 -6.13 -27.52
CA GLY A 97 2.48 -5.42 -26.27
C GLY A 97 1.70 -4.11 -26.13
N ASP A 98 1.50 -3.38 -27.24
CA ASP A 98 0.65 -2.19 -27.29
C ASP A 98 -0.77 -2.51 -26.84
N LYS A 99 -1.35 -3.61 -27.32
CA LYS A 99 -2.71 -4.02 -26.95
C LYS A 99 -2.79 -4.44 -25.50
N ILE A 100 -1.78 -5.13 -24.98
CA ILE A 100 -1.72 -5.52 -23.57
C ILE A 100 -1.66 -4.29 -22.67
N VAL A 101 -0.86 -3.29 -23.03
CA VAL A 101 -0.78 -2.03 -22.28
C VAL A 101 -2.11 -1.28 -22.32
N HIS A 102 -2.72 -1.10 -23.49
CA HIS A 102 -4.03 -0.42 -23.55
C HIS A 102 -5.12 -1.18 -22.80
N GLN A 103 -5.06 -2.51 -22.78
CA GLN A 103 -6.00 -3.37 -22.04
C GLN A 103 -5.76 -3.34 -20.52
N SER A 104 -4.62 -2.84 -20.05
CA SER A 104 -4.35 -2.66 -18.62
C SER A 104 -4.86 -1.31 -18.10
N TRP A 105 -5.18 -0.35 -18.97
CA TRP A 105 -5.65 0.98 -18.60
C TRP A 105 -7.16 1.02 -18.32
N ASN A 106 -7.60 2.09 -17.66
CA ASN A 106 -9.00 2.41 -17.37
C ASN A 106 -9.80 1.24 -16.77
N ARG A 107 -9.22 0.56 -15.77
CA ARG A 107 -9.84 -0.61 -15.16
C ARG A 107 -9.64 -0.64 -13.66
N THR A 108 -10.54 -1.36 -13.00
CA THR A 108 -10.43 -1.70 -11.58
C THR A 108 -10.37 -3.22 -11.46
N TYR A 109 -9.46 -3.71 -10.63
CA TYR A 109 -9.31 -5.13 -10.33
C TYR A 109 -8.97 -5.32 -8.85
N GLU A 110 -9.07 -6.55 -8.36
CA GLU A 110 -8.70 -6.89 -6.99
C GLU A 110 -7.20 -7.21 -6.91
N GLY A 111 -6.46 -6.40 -6.17
CA GLY A 111 -5.07 -6.63 -5.81
C GLY A 111 -4.93 -7.33 -4.46
N ILE A 112 -3.69 -7.59 -4.03
CA ILE A 112 -3.45 -8.33 -2.79
C ILE A 112 -3.82 -7.54 -1.53
N ALA A 113 -3.72 -6.21 -1.59
CA ALA A 113 -4.02 -5.30 -0.50
C ALA A 113 -5.34 -4.53 -0.69
N GLY A 114 -6.19 -4.96 -1.63
CA GLY A 114 -7.47 -4.32 -1.93
C GLY A 114 -7.67 -3.97 -3.41
N PRO A 115 -8.76 -3.25 -3.74
CA PRO A 115 -9.03 -2.82 -5.10
C PRO A 115 -7.92 -1.90 -5.63
N VAL A 116 -7.48 -2.16 -6.86
CA VAL A 116 -6.53 -1.33 -7.60
C VAL A 116 -7.24 -0.75 -8.80
N SER A 117 -7.15 0.57 -8.97
CA SER A 117 -7.73 1.27 -10.12
C SER A 117 -6.66 1.95 -10.93
N ILE A 118 -6.65 1.68 -12.24
CA ILE A 118 -5.79 2.32 -13.23
C ILE A 118 -6.65 3.27 -14.06
N ASP A 119 -6.18 4.51 -14.23
CA ASP A 119 -6.88 5.53 -15.00
C ASP A 119 -6.70 5.34 -16.52
N ALA A 120 -7.27 6.26 -17.30
CA ALA A 120 -7.21 6.21 -18.76
C ALA A 120 -5.83 6.51 -19.35
N SER A 121 -4.91 7.08 -18.58
CA SER A 121 -3.51 7.32 -18.94
C SER A 121 -2.58 6.18 -18.52
N GLY A 122 -3.08 5.18 -17.80
CA GLY A 122 -2.29 4.06 -17.30
C GLY A 122 -1.66 4.30 -15.93
N GLU A 123 -2.09 5.33 -15.20
CA GLU A 123 -1.60 5.63 -13.86
C GLU A 123 -2.53 5.03 -12.79
N ARG A 124 -1.95 4.52 -11.70
CA ARG A 124 -2.72 4.00 -10.56
C ARG A 124 -3.29 5.17 -9.76
N PHE A 125 -4.59 5.15 -9.49
CA PHE A 125 -5.19 6.03 -8.49
C PHE A 125 -4.59 5.74 -7.11
N GLY A 126 -4.05 6.78 -6.45
CA GLY A 126 -3.50 6.68 -5.11
C GLY A 126 -4.58 6.82 -4.04
N ASP A 127 -4.78 5.77 -3.26
CA ASP A 127 -5.62 5.81 -2.06
C ASP A 127 -4.72 5.97 -0.82
N PHE A 128 -5.12 6.86 0.09
CA PHE A 128 -4.31 7.25 1.24
C PHE A 128 -5.12 7.21 2.54
N SER A 129 -4.43 7.05 3.65
CA SER A 129 -4.96 7.20 5.00
C SER A 129 -4.20 8.30 5.75
N VAL A 130 -4.91 9.05 6.58
CA VAL A 130 -4.32 10.00 7.54
C VAL A 130 -4.36 9.33 8.91
N VAL A 131 -3.19 9.19 9.52
CA VAL A 131 -3.00 8.64 10.86
C VAL A 131 -2.62 9.76 11.81
N ALA A 132 -3.27 9.82 12.96
CA ALA A 132 -2.97 10.81 14.00
C ALA A 132 -3.05 10.17 15.38
N MET A 133 -2.45 10.82 16.38
CA MET A 133 -2.60 10.42 17.77
C MET A 133 -4.02 10.73 18.25
N THR A 134 -4.79 9.70 18.63
CA THR A 134 -6.15 9.86 19.15
C THR A 134 -6.22 9.75 20.67
N ASP A 135 -5.17 9.22 21.31
CA ASP A 135 -5.03 9.17 22.76
C ASP A 135 -3.62 9.64 23.18
N PRO A 136 -3.49 10.89 23.68
CA PRO A 136 -2.22 11.45 24.14
C PRO A 136 -1.63 10.78 25.38
N GLU A 137 -2.47 10.16 26.22
CA GLU A 137 -2.02 9.50 27.44
C GLU A 137 -1.25 8.23 27.07
N THR A 138 -1.83 7.39 26.21
CA THR A 138 -1.17 6.16 25.75
C THR A 138 -0.21 6.40 24.57
N GLY A 139 -0.39 7.51 23.83
CA GLY A 139 0.29 7.78 22.57
C GLY A 139 -0.25 6.95 21.40
N ALA A 140 -1.47 6.40 21.51
CA ALA A 140 -2.05 5.57 20.48
C ALA A 140 -2.35 6.39 19.21
N GLN A 141 -1.91 5.85 18.07
CA GLN A 141 -2.14 6.43 16.74
C GLN A 141 -3.17 5.59 15.98
N GLN A 142 -4.13 6.24 15.36
CA GLN A 142 -5.21 5.60 14.60
C GLN A 142 -5.47 6.34 13.30
N VAL A 143 -6.08 5.65 12.33
CA VAL A 143 -6.55 6.29 11.09
C VAL A 143 -7.71 7.21 11.43
N ILE A 144 -7.59 8.49 11.08
CA ILE A 144 -8.62 9.53 11.27
C ILE A 144 -9.30 9.94 9.96
N GLY A 145 -8.83 9.42 8.82
CA GLY A 145 -9.45 9.70 7.53
C GLY A 145 -8.82 8.93 6.38
N ASN A 146 -9.60 8.73 5.32
CA ASN A 146 -9.16 8.07 4.09
C ASN A 146 -9.47 8.94 2.88
N TYR A 147 -8.50 9.04 1.97
CA TYR A 147 -8.68 9.65 0.66
C TYR A 147 -8.76 8.56 -0.40
N TYR A 148 -9.82 8.58 -1.20
CA TYR A 148 -10.04 7.66 -2.30
C TYR A 148 -9.76 8.37 -3.63
N GLY A 149 -8.65 8.02 -4.27
CA GLY A 149 -8.10 8.74 -5.42
C GLY A 149 -9.02 8.73 -6.63
N LYS A 150 -9.70 7.60 -6.88
CA LYS A 150 -10.63 7.49 -8.02
C LYS A 150 -11.86 8.39 -7.87
N GLN A 151 -12.33 8.60 -6.64
CA GLN A 151 -13.50 9.44 -6.31
C GLN A 151 -13.11 10.89 -6.03
N GLY A 152 -11.83 11.18 -5.79
CA GLY A 152 -11.37 12.50 -5.39
C GLY A 152 -11.95 12.93 -4.04
N ARG A 153 -12.24 11.99 -3.14
CA ARG A 153 -12.98 12.23 -1.90
C ARG A 153 -12.15 11.88 -0.67
N LEU A 154 -12.07 12.83 0.26
CA LEU A 154 -11.60 12.61 1.63
C LEU A 154 -12.78 12.31 2.54
N GLU A 155 -12.69 11.23 3.30
CA GLU A 155 -13.67 10.80 4.30
C GLU A 155 -13.00 10.77 5.67
N ILE A 156 -13.54 11.54 6.61
CA ILE A 156 -13.04 11.58 7.99
C ILE A 156 -13.70 10.45 8.77
N ILE A 157 -12.89 9.68 9.51
CA ILE A 157 -13.36 8.62 10.40
C ILE A 157 -13.62 9.26 11.78
N PRO A 158 -14.84 9.15 12.33
CA PRO A 158 -15.19 9.69 13.65
C PRO A 158 -14.40 9.07 14.80
#